data_AF-Q21IN5-F1
#
_entry.id   AF-Q21IN5-F1
#
_cell.length_a   1.000
_cell.length_b   1.000
_cell.length_c   1.000
_cell.angle_alpha   90.00
_cell.angle_beta   90.00
_cell.angle_gamma   90.00
#
_symmetry.space_group_name_H-M   'P 1'
#
loop_
_entity.id
_entity.type
_entity.pdbx_description
1 polymer ?
#
loop_
_entity_poly.entity_id
_entity_poly.type
_entity_poly.pdbx_seq_one_letter_code
_entity_poly.pdbx_strand_id
1 'polypeptide(L)'
;MAKSDRLQVVVDMARREEDAAAEKLATIQKQLNNEISRLRDLEEYYGQYEQSQQMLRTGVNAQDLARIRNFLQQLAMAKQAQMLQIQRVEGVQRQAREAWQACHLKHKLMKDMIARYKTEEQAVLDKNEQKMLDEWFNSQNDR
;
A
#
# COMPACT_ATOMS: atom_id res chain seq x y z
N MET A 1 18.33 25.68 -19.40
CA MET A 1 17.66 24.64 -18.58
C MET A 1 18.74 23.82 -17.91
N ALA A 2 18.74 23.77 -16.59
CA ALA A 2 19.73 23.01 -15.84
C ALA A 2 19.46 21.50 -15.98
N LYS A 3 20.47 20.67 -15.73
CA LYS A 3 20.32 19.20 -15.80
C LYS A 3 19.38 18.71 -14.69
N SER A 4 19.40 19.38 -13.53
CA SER A 4 18.49 19.16 -12.42
C SER A 4 17.00 19.37 -12.77
N ASP A 5 16.66 20.34 -13.61
CA ASP A 5 15.26 20.61 -14.03
C ASP A 5 14.67 19.46 -14.84
N ARG A 6 15.47 18.84 -15.72
CA ARG A 6 15.04 17.69 -16.52
C ARG A 6 14.88 16.43 -15.68
N LEU A 7 15.73 16.26 -14.67
CA LEU A 7 15.64 15.14 -13.74
C LEU A 7 14.43 15.29 -12.80
N GLN A 8 13.98 16.50 -12.49
CA GLN A 8 12.81 16.74 -11.65
C GLN A 8 11.56 16.07 -12.23
N VAL A 9 11.38 16.11 -13.56
CA VAL A 9 10.27 15.43 -14.25
C VAL A 9 10.29 13.93 -13.99
N VAL A 10 11.47 13.31 -13.95
CA VAL A 10 11.62 11.87 -13.67
C VAL A 10 11.28 11.54 -12.22
N VAL A 11 11.63 12.41 -11.27
CA VAL A 11 11.20 12.27 -9.86
C VAL A 11 9.69 12.40 -9.73
N ASP A 12 9.08 13.33 -10.44
CA ASP A 12 7.63 13.51 -10.40
C ASP A 12 6.90 12.30 -11.01
N MET A 13 7.47 11.66 -12.04
CA MET A 13 6.97 10.39 -12.56
C MET A 13 7.09 9.26 -11.53
N ALA A 14 8.25 9.13 -10.86
CA ALA A 14 8.44 8.12 -9.82
C ALA A 14 7.49 8.31 -8.62
N ARG A 15 7.20 9.57 -8.26
CA ARG A 15 6.20 9.90 -7.24
C ARG A 15 4.81 9.44 -7.65
N ARG A 16 4.39 9.70 -8.89
CA ARG A 16 3.08 9.25 -9.39
C ARG A 16 2.96 7.72 -9.41
N GLU A 17 4.05 7.02 -9.75
CA GLU A 17 4.11 5.56 -9.66
C GLU A 17 3.94 5.06 -8.21
N GLU A 18 4.60 5.71 -7.25
CA GLU A 18 4.45 5.42 -5.82
C GLU A 18 3.01 5.66 -5.34
N ASP A 19 2.43 6.81 -5.67
CA ASP A 19 1.06 7.17 -5.28
C ASP A 19 0.06 6.14 -5.83
N ALA A 20 0.19 5.76 -7.11
CA ALA A 20 -0.66 4.73 -7.72
C ALA A 20 -0.47 3.34 -7.06
N ALA A 21 0.75 2.98 -6.66
CA ALA A 21 1.00 1.74 -5.92
C ALA A 21 0.40 1.78 -4.50
N ALA A 22 0.45 2.94 -3.84
CA ALA A 22 -0.15 3.16 -2.52
C ALA A 22 -1.67 3.04 -2.56
N GLU A 23 -2.34 3.62 -3.57
CA GLU A 23 -3.79 3.50 -3.77
C GLU A 23 -4.23 2.05 -4.00
N LYS A 24 -3.47 1.31 -4.81
CA LYS A 24 -3.72 -0.13 -5.02
C LYS A 24 -3.58 -0.91 -3.73
N LEU A 25 -2.51 -0.68 -2.96
CA LEU A 25 -2.30 -1.33 -1.67
C LEU A 25 -3.44 -1.02 -0.68
N ALA A 26 -3.88 0.24 -0.60
CA ALA A 26 -4.99 0.65 0.25
C ALA A 26 -6.29 -0.05 -0.13
N THR A 27 -6.57 -0.17 -1.44
CA THR A 27 -7.74 -0.88 -1.95
C THR A 27 -7.73 -2.35 -1.57
N ILE A 28 -6.58 -3.02 -1.74
CA ILE A 28 -6.43 -4.44 -1.39
C ILE A 28 -6.51 -4.64 0.13
N GLN A 29 -5.95 -3.73 0.93
CA GLN A 29 -6.08 -3.79 2.39
C GLN A 29 -7.54 -3.67 2.84
N LYS A 30 -8.33 -2.79 2.19
CA LYS A 30 -9.77 -2.70 2.44
C LYS A 30 -10.50 -3.99 2.08
N GLN A 31 -10.16 -4.60 0.94
CA GLN A 31 -10.71 -5.89 0.55
C GLN A 31 -10.39 -6.98 1.59
N LEU A 32 -9.14 -7.07 2.04
CA LEU A 32 -8.73 -8.02 3.07
C LEU A 32 -9.54 -7.84 4.36
N ASN A 33 -9.69 -6.59 4.82
CA ASN A 33 -10.46 -6.29 6.03
C ASN A 33 -11.94 -6.71 5.88
N ASN A 34 -12.52 -6.51 4.70
CA ASN A 34 -13.89 -6.95 4.42
C ASN A 34 -14.02 -8.47 4.45
N GLU A 35 -13.07 -9.21 3.88
CA GLU A 35 -13.10 -10.68 3.90
C GLU A 35 -12.91 -11.23 5.33
N ILE A 36 -12.06 -10.59 6.15
CA ILE A 36 -11.92 -10.94 7.57
C ILE A 36 -13.21 -10.64 8.34
N SER A 37 -13.87 -9.51 8.06
CA SER A 37 -15.16 -9.19 8.67
C SER A 37 -16.23 -10.24 8.33
N ARG A 38 -16.32 -10.66 7.07
CA ARG A 38 -17.26 -11.71 6.66
C ARG A 38 -17.01 -13.03 7.38
N LEU A 39 -15.75 -13.42 7.60
CA LEU A 39 -15.43 -14.61 8.37
C LEU A 39 -15.93 -14.48 9.82
N ARG A 40 -15.70 -13.32 10.44
CA ARG A 40 -16.21 -13.02 11.79
C ARG A 40 -17.73 -13.10 11.84
N ASP A 41 -18.43 -12.55 10.85
CA ASP A 41 -19.90 -12.61 10.78
C ASP A 41 -20.39 -14.06 10.69
N LEU A 42 -19.70 -14.92 9.92
CA LEU A 42 -20.01 -16.37 9.85
C LEU A 42 -19.73 -17.10 11.18
N GLU A 43 -18.74 -16.66 11.94
CA GLU A 43 -18.43 -17.19 13.27
C GLU A 43 -19.43 -16.75 14.32
N GLU A 44 -19.84 -15.49 14.29
CA GLU A 44 -20.86 -14.96 15.18
C GLU A 44 -22.21 -15.62 14.92
N TYR A 45 -22.61 -15.73 13.66
CA TYR A 45 -23.85 -16.40 13.27
C TYR A 45 -23.87 -17.87 13.73
N TYR A 46 -22.72 -18.56 13.68
CA TYR A 46 -22.59 -19.90 14.23
C TYR A 46 -22.86 -19.96 15.73
N GLY A 47 -22.23 -19.06 16.51
CA GLY A 47 -22.39 -19.02 17.96
C GLY A 47 -23.83 -18.70 18.37
N GLN A 48 -24.47 -17.73 17.71
CA GLN A 48 -25.88 -17.39 17.92
C GLN A 48 -26.80 -18.58 17.61
N TYR A 49 -26.50 -19.30 16.52
CA TYR A 49 -27.25 -20.48 16.13
C TYR A 49 -27.14 -21.61 17.17
N GLU A 50 -25.93 -21.95 17.63
CA GLU A 50 -25.73 -22.96 18.67
C GLU A 50 -26.48 -22.60 19.96
N GLN A 51 -26.43 -21.33 20.38
CA GLN A 51 -27.13 -20.85 21.57
C GLN A 51 -28.65 -21.01 21.42
N SER A 52 -29.22 -20.64 20.26
CA SER A 52 -30.67 -20.79 20.00
C SER A 52 -31.12 -22.26 20.05
N GLN A 53 -30.31 -23.18 19.50
CA GLN A 53 -30.63 -24.60 19.46
C GLN A 53 -30.52 -25.27 20.84
N GLN A 54 -29.63 -24.79 21.72
CA GLN A 54 -29.58 -25.26 23.10
C GLN A 54 -30.85 -24.91 23.89
N MET A 55 -31.49 -23.77 23.60
CA MET A 55 -32.75 -23.35 24.25
C MET A 55 -33.97 -24.16 23.77
N LEU A 56 -33.92 -24.71 22.55
CA LEU A 56 -35.01 -25.48 21.91
C LEU A 56 -35.00 -26.99 22.23
N ARG A 57 -34.13 -27.45 23.14
CA ARG A 57 -33.89 -28.89 23.40
C ARG A 57 -35.09 -29.72 23.90
N THR A 58 -36.23 -29.12 24.20
CA THR A 58 -37.48 -29.86 24.48
C THR A 58 -38.28 -30.08 23.20
N GLY A 59 -38.21 -31.30 22.65
CA GLY A 59 -39.13 -31.78 21.60
C GLY A 59 -38.62 -31.81 20.15
N VAL A 60 -37.30 -31.92 19.93
CA VAL A 60 -36.70 -31.94 18.57
C VAL A 60 -37.05 -33.24 17.82
N ASN A 61 -37.65 -33.14 16.63
CA ASN A 61 -37.94 -34.28 15.75
C ASN A 61 -36.72 -34.63 14.87
N ALA A 62 -36.63 -35.86 14.38
CA ALA A 62 -35.58 -36.34 13.48
C ALA A 62 -35.40 -35.48 12.21
N GLN A 63 -36.48 -34.87 11.71
CA GLN A 63 -36.43 -33.96 10.56
C GLN A 63 -35.67 -32.67 10.89
N ASP A 64 -35.81 -32.13 12.09
CA ASP A 64 -35.12 -30.92 12.53
C ASP A 64 -33.62 -31.19 12.71
N LEU A 65 -33.26 -32.36 13.26
CA LEU A 65 -31.87 -32.81 13.36
C LEU A 65 -31.18 -32.91 12.00
N ALA A 66 -31.87 -33.43 10.97
CA ALA A 66 -31.32 -33.50 9.62
C ALA A 66 -31.08 -32.11 9.02
N ARG A 67 -32.00 -31.15 9.21
CA ARG A 67 -31.84 -29.77 8.77
C ARG A 67 -30.66 -29.08 9.46
N ILE A 68 -30.54 -29.25 10.78
CA ILE A 68 -29.43 -28.73 11.57
C ILE A 68 -28.10 -29.24 11.01
N ARG A 69 -27.97 -30.55 10.78
CA ARG A 69 -26.75 -31.15 10.25
C ARG A 69 -26.37 -30.60 8.87
N ASN A 70 -27.33 -30.48 7.96
CA ASN A 70 -27.09 -29.95 6.62
C ASN A 70 -26.63 -28.49 6.65
N PHE A 71 -27.28 -27.67 7.48
CA PHE A 71 -26.90 -26.27 7.66
C PHE A 71 -25.48 -26.14 8.23
N LEU A 72 -25.13 -26.92 9.25
CA LEU A 72 -23.78 -26.92 9.84
C LEU A 72 -22.70 -27.30 8.81
N GLN A 73 -23.00 -28.28 7.95
CA GLN A 73 -22.09 -28.66 6.86
C GLN A 73 -21.89 -27.52 5.86
N GLN A 74 -22.97 -26.86 5.43
CA GLN A 74 -22.89 -25.73 4.51
C GLN A 74 -22.09 -24.57 5.11
N LEU A 75 -22.30 -24.28 6.39
CA LEU A 75 -21.58 -23.22 7.08
C LEU A 75 -20.09 -23.54 7.25
N ALA A 76 -19.74 -24.79 7.56
CA ALA A 76 -18.35 -25.22 7.62
C ALA A 76 -17.65 -25.07 6.24
N MET A 77 -18.34 -25.46 5.16
CA MET A 77 -17.84 -25.25 3.79
C MET A 77 -17.67 -23.76 3.46
N ALA A 78 -18.63 -22.92 3.84
CA ALA A 78 -18.57 -21.48 3.63
C ALA A 78 -17.39 -20.85 4.40
N LYS A 79 -17.18 -21.22 5.67
CA LYS A 79 -16.02 -20.76 6.46
C LYS A 79 -14.71 -21.18 5.81
N GLN A 80 -14.60 -22.43 5.37
CA GLN A 80 -13.39 -22.90 4.69
C GLN A 80 -13.12 -22.14 3.39
N ALA A 81 -14.15 -21.91 2.57
CA ALA A 81 -14.03 -21.10 1.36
C ALA A 81 -13.61 -19.66 1.68
N GLN A 82 -14.17 -19.07 2.74
CA GLN A 82 -13.83 -17.71 3.19
C GLN A 82 -12.38 -17.62 3.66
N MET A 83 -11.88 -18.60 4.41
CA MET A 83 -10.48 -18.67 4.85
C MET A 83 -9.52 -18.76 3.65
N LEU A 84 -9.83 -19.59 2.65
CA LEU A 84 -9.03 -19.68 1.42
C LEU A 84 -9.03 -18.37 0.64
N GLN A 85 -10.18 -17.67 0.61
CA GLN A 85 -10.27 -16.35 -0.01
C GLN A 85 -9.42 -15.31 0.73
N ILE A 86 -9.44 -15.30 2.06
CA ILE A 86 -8.57 -14.44 2.88
C ILE A 86 -7.11 -14.71 2.54
N GLN A 87 -6.66 -15.97 2.56
CA GLN A 87 -5.28 -16.33 2.23
C GLN A 87 -4.86 -15.86 0.83
N ARG A 88 -5.76 -15.94 -0.15
CA ARG A 88 -5.52 -15.44 -1.50
C ARG A 88 -5.33 -13.92 -1.50
N VAL A 89 -6.23 -13.19 -0.85
CA VAL A 89 -6.17 -11.72 -0.78
C VAL A 89 -4.95 -11.26 0.02
N GLU A 90 -4.55 -11.97 1.07
CA GLU A 90 -3.29 -11.73 1.78
C GLU A 90 -2.07 -11.90 0.87
N GLY A 91 -2.06 -12.92 0.01
CA GLY A 91 -1.02 -13.10 -1.00
C GLY A 91 -0.91 -11.90 -1.95
N VAL A 92 -2.05 -11.42 -2.46
CA VAL A 92 -2.12 -10.24 -3.32
C VAL A 92 -1.70 -8.98 -2.57
N GLN A 93 -2.07 -8.84 -1.30
CA GLN A 93 -1.69 -7.72 -0.45
C GLN A 93 -0.18 -7.65 -0.24
N ARG A 94 0.47 -8.81 -0.02
CA ARG A 94 1.94 -8.89 0.10
C ARG A 94 2.62 -8.42 -1.18
N GLN A 95 2.17 -8.90 -2.34
CA GLN A 95 2.72 -8.48 -3.63
C GLN A 95 2.52 -6.96 -3.88
N ALA A 96 1.34 -6.42 -3.56
CA ALA A 96 1.09 -4.99 -3.69
C ALA A 96 1.96 -4.15 -2.74
N ARG A 97 2.23 -4.67 -1.54
CA ARG A 97 3.13 -4.03 -0.57
C ARG A 97 4.57 -4.01 -1.08
N GLU A 98 5.07 -5.12 -1.60
CA GLU A 98 6.41 -5.20 -2.20
C GLU A 98 6.55 -4.23 -3.38
N ALA A 99 5.54 -4.16 -4.25
CA ALA A 99 5.52 -3.22 -5.37
C ALA A 99 5.56 -1.75 -4.90
N TRP A 100 4.74 -1.41 -3.89
CA TRP A 100 4.76 -0.05 -3.30
C TRP A 100 6.13 0.26 -2.67
N GLN A 101 6.73 -0.67 -1.92
CA GLN A 101 8.05 -0.49 -1.32
C GLN A 101 9.13 -0.25 -2.37
N ALA A 102 9.08 -0.96 -3.51
CA ALA A 102 10.02 -0.75 -4.61
C ALA A 102 9.86 0.65 -5.24
N CYS A 103 8.62 1.08 -5.49
CA CYS A 103 8.34 2.44 -5.99
C CYS A 103 8.79 3.52 -5.00
N HIS A 104 8.49 3.35 -3.71
CA HIS A 104 8.89 4.27 -2.66
C HIS A 104 10.41 4.41 -2.57
N LEU A 105 11.13 3.29 -2.58
CA LEU A 105 12.60 3.30 -2.55
C LEU A 105 13.17 4.00 -3.79
N LYS A 106 12.67 3.69 -4.98
CA LYS A 106 13.07 4.34 -6.24
C LYS A 106 12.87 5.85 -6.18
N HIS A 107 11.68 6.31 -5.77
CA HIS A 107 11.37 7.74 -5.66
C HIS A 107 12.30 8.43 -4.64
N LYS A 108 12.50 7.82 -3.46
CA LYS A 108 13.40 8.36 -2.44
C LYS A 108 14.84 8.52 -2.95
N LEU A 109 15.39 7.46 -3.57
CA LEU A 109 16.76 7.49 -4.10
C LEU A 109 16.93 8.55 -5.20
N MET A 110 15.95 8.68 -6.10
CA MET A 110 15.99 9.69 -7.16
C MET A 110 15.91 11.10 -6.58
N LYS A 111 15.05 11.33 -5.58
CA LYS A 111 14.93 12.61 -4.89
C LYS A 111 16.26 13.01 -4.22
N ASP A 112 16.90 12.08 -3.53
CA ASP A 112 18.20 12.32 -2.87
C ASP A 112 19.30 12.61 -3.91
N MET A 113 19.31 11.91 -5.04
CA MET A 113 20.24 12.13 -6.15
C MET A 113 20.10 13.52 -6.76
N ILE A 114 18.87 13.97 -7.02
CA ILE A 114 18.62 15.32 -7.59
C ILE A 114 19.02 16.40 -6.59
N ALA A 115 18.75 16.21 -5.30
CA ALA A 115 19.15 17.18 -4.28
C ALA A 115 20.67 17.42 -4.32
N ARG A 116 21.47 16.35 -4.43
CA ARG A 116 22.93 16.45 -4.58
C ARG A 116 23.34 17.20 -5.85
N TYR A 117 22.73 16.89 -6.99
CA TYR A 117 23.02 17.61 -8.23
C TYR A 117 22.69 19.10 -8.15
N LYS A 118 21.57 19.48 -7.51
CA LYS A 118 21.24 20.89 -7.29
C LYS A 118 22.29 21.60 -6.45
N THR A 119 22.79 20.96 -5.39
CA THR A 119 23.88 21.51 -4.58
C THR A 119 25.18 21.66 -5.36
N GLU A 120 25.56 20.67 -6.16
CA GLU A 120 26.75 20.72 -7.01
C GLU A 120 26.65 21.82 -8.08
N GLU A 121 25.51 21.93 -8.76
CA GLU A 121 25.25 22.97 -9.76
C GLU A 121 25.34 24.37 -9.13
N GLN A 122 24.74 24.57 -7.94
CA GLN A 122 24.82 25.84 -7.23
C GLN A 122 26.26 26.20 -6.86
N ALA A 123 27.03 25.25 -6.32
CA ALA A 123 28.42 25.50 -5.97
C ALA A 123 29.30 25.89 -7.18
N VAL A 124 29.01 25.33 -8.36
CA VAL A 124 29.69 25.70 -9.61
C VAL A 124 29.30 27.12 -10.05
N LEU A 125 28.02 27.48 -9.94
CA LEU A 125 27.53 28.83 -10.25
C LEU A 125 28.18 29.87 -9.34
N ASP A 126 28.14 29.65 -8.02
CA ASP A 126 28.72 30.55 -7.02
C ASP A 126 30.22 30.79 -7.28
N LYS A 127 30.95 29.72 -7.61
CA LYS A 127 32.38 29.81 -7.96
C LYS A 127 32.64 30.62 -9.23
N ASN A 128 31.76 30.51 -10.23
CA ASN A 128 31.89 31.26 -11.47
C ASN A 128 31.55 32.74 -11.26
N GLU A 129 30.51 33.04 -10.47
CA GLU A 129 30.15 34.42 -10.11
C GLU A 129 31.28 35.11 -9.34
N GLN A 130 31.88 34.43 -8.35
CA GLN A 130 33.02 34.97 -7.62
C GLN A 130 34.19 35.33 -8.55
N LYS A 131 34.55 34.43 -9.48
CA LYS A 131 35.61 34.70 -10.47
C LYS A 131 35.31 35.92 -11.33
N MET A 132 34.07 36.05 -11.81
CA MET A 132 33.68 37.20 -12.65
C MET A 132 33.76 38.52 -11.87
N LEU A 133 33.38 38.52 -10.59
CA LEU A 133 33.50 39.69 -9.72
C LEU A 133 34.96 40.07 -9.47
N ASP A 134 35.82 39.09 -9.19
CA ASP A 134 37.26 39.30 -8.99
C ASP A 134 37.91 39.88 -10.26
N GLU A 135 37.60 39.32 -11.43
CA GLU A 135 38.09 39.82 -12.73
C GLU A 135 37.60 41.24 -13.04
N TRP A 136 36.33 41.53 -12.77
CA TRP A 136 35.76 42.86 -12.94
C TRP A 136 36.42 43.89 -12.02
N PHE A 137 36.61 43.56 -10.75
CA PHE A 137 37.25 44.42 -9.77
C PHE A 137 38.71 44.73 -10.16
N ASN A 138 39.47 43.71 -10.56
CA ASN A 138 40.85 43.89 -11.03
C ASN A 138 40.90 44.79 -12.28
N SER A 139 40.00 44.60 -13.24
CA SER A 139 39.96 45.42 -14.47
C SER A 139 39.56 46.90 -14.26
N GLN A 140 38.83 47.20 -13.18
CA GLN A 140 38.51 48.57 -12.77
C GLN A 140 39.69 49.26 -12.08
N ASN A 141 40.46 48.50 -11.31
CA ASN A 141 41.58 49.02 -10.53
C ASN A 141 42.85 49.24 -11.37
N ASP A 142 42.94 48.62 -12.55
CA ASP A 142 44.02 48.79 -13.55
C ASP A 142 43.79 49.98 -14.51
N ARG A 143 42.75 50.81 -14.32
CA ARG A 143 42.49 52.05 -15.08
C ARG A 143 42.75 53.29 -14.25
#